data_AF-A0A031FZQ1-F1
#
_entry.id   AF-A0A031FZQ1-F1
#
_cell.length_a   1.000
_cell.length_b   1.000
_cell.length_c   1.000
_cell.angle_alpha   90.00
_cell.angle_beta   90.00
_cell.angle_gamma   90.00
#
_symmetry.space_group_name_H-M   'P 1'
#
loop_
_entity.id
_entity.type
_entity.pdbx_description
1 polymer ?
#
loop_
_entity_poly.entity_id
_entity_poly.type
_entity_poly.pdbx_seq_one_letter_code
_entity_poly.pdbx_strand_id
1 'polypeptide(L)'
;MLSLDGRIAVAVSKGRGRESAQERERARVYEARRRFHASVISRRRRDNVIAGVAGGALLLAILGGQVAYYTVGPGTPDPAPSPTPARSAGLTPPLVPSPSSSPTPTPTP
;
A
#
# COMPACT_ATOMS: atom_id res chain seq x y z
N MET A 1 3.53 -87.24 -4.99
CA MET A 1 4.14 -86.45 -3.89
C MET A 1 4.37 -85.04 -4.40
N LEU A 2 3.61 -84.05 -3.94
CA LEU A 2 3.82 -82.66 -4.32
C LEU A 2 5.07 -82.15 -3.60
N SER A 3 6.08 -81.71 -4.34
CA SER A 3 7.34 -81.22 -3.79
C SER A 3 7.11 -80.08 -2.80
N LEU A 4 7.78 -80.15 -1.64
CA LEU A 4 7.64 -79.21 -0.54
C LEU A 4 7.94 -77.76 -0.97
N ASP A 5 8.84 -77.59 -1.95
CA ASP A 5 9.20 -76.31 -2.55
C ASP A 5 8.03 -75.55 -3.18
N GLY A 6 7.13 -76.25 -3.88
CA GLY A 6 6.00 -75.61 -4.55
C GLY A 6 5.01 -74.98 -3.56
N ARG A 7 4.88 -75.58 -2.36
CA ARG A 7 3.99 -75.08 -1.31
C ARG A 7 4.53 -73.83 -0.63
N ILE A 8 5.85 -73.76 -0.44
CA ILE A 8 6.52 -72.59 0.15
C ILE A 8 6.45 -71.40 -0.81
N ALA A 9 6.69 -71.62 -2.11
CA ALA A 9 6.61 -70.57 -3.13
C ALA A 9 5.22 -69.91 -3.21
N VAL A 10 4.14 -70.71 -3.14
CA VAL A 10 2.75 -70.21 -3.17
C VAL A 10 2.38 -69.48 -1.87
N ALA A 11 2.89 -69.92 -0.72
CA ALA A 11 2.65 -69.22 0.55
C ALA A 11 3.31 -67.83 0.56
N VAL A 12 4.55 -67.73 0.06
CA VAL A 12 5.28 -66.46 -0.05
C VAL A 12 4.61 -65.50 -1.05
N SER A 13 4.15 -66.01 -2.21
CA SER A 13 3.44 -65.17 -3.19
C SER A 13 2.10 -64.65 -2.66
N LYS A 14 1.36 -65.50 -1.93
CA LYS A 14 0.09 -65.11 -1.28
C LYS A 14 0.32 -64.13 -0.11
N GLY A 15 1.45 -64.20 0.58
CA GLY A 15 1.88 -63.24 1.61
C GLY A 15 2.13 -61.85 1.01
N ARG A 16 3.00 -61.77 -0.01
CA ARG A 16 3.30 -60.51 -0.73
C ARG A 16 2.07 -59.87 -1.37
N GLY A 17 1.15 -60.67 -1.90
CA GLY A 17 -0.12 -60.18 -2.45
C GLY A 17 -0.97 -59.45 -1.41
N ARG A 18 -1.09 -60.00 -0.19
CA ARG A 18 -1.85 -59.37 0.91
C ARG A 18 -1.15 -58.15 1.49
N GLU A 19 0.17 -58.19 1.63
CA GLU A 19 0.98 -57.05 2.06
C GLU A 19 0.83 -55.88 1.09
N SER A 20 0.94 -56.14 -0.22
CA SER A 20 0.71 -55.13 -1.26
C SER A 20 -0.72 -54.58 -1.29
N ALA A 21 -1.71 -55.36 -0.86
CA ALA A 21 -3.09 -54.88 -0.73
C ALA A 21 -3.23 -53.93 0.47
N GLN A 22 -2.66 -54.30 1.62
CA GLN A 22 -2.66 -53.47 2.82
C GLN A 22 -1.88 -52.16 2.63
N GLU A 23 -0.78 -52.18 1.88
CA GLU A 23 -0.02 -50.97 1.54
C GLU A 23 -0.83 -50.00 0.68
N ARG A 24 -1.53 -50.50 -0.35
CA ARG A 24 -2.41 -49.68 -1.20
C ARG A 24 -3.58 -49.10 -0.40
N GLU A 25 -4.12 -49.85 0.55
CA GLU A 25 -5.22 -49.40 1.40
C GLU A 25 -4.77 -48.29 2.35
N ARG A 26 -3.59 -48.42 2.97
CA ARG A 26 -2.95 -47.35 3.74
C ARG A 26 -2.67 -46.12 2.87
N ALA A 27 -2.14 -46.31 1.67
CA ALA A 27 -1.86 -45.21 0.74
C ALA A 27 -3.12 -44.41 0.37
N ARG A 28 -4.27 -45.08 0.15
CA ARG A 28 -5.55 -44.40 -0.12
C ARG A 28 -6.03 -43.56 1.06
N VAL A 29 -5.90 -44.08 2.29
CA VAL A 29 -6.27 -43.33 3.50
C VAL A 29 -5.38 -42.09 3.69
N TYR A 30 -4.07 -42.24 3.45
CA TYR A 30 -3.14 -41.10 3.51
C TYR A 30 -3.39 -40.07 2.41
N GLU A 31 -3.68 -40.50 1.18
CA GLU A 31 -4.06 -39.59 0.10
C GLU A 31 -5.34 -38.82 0.41
N ALA A 32 -6.36 -39.49 0.96
CA ALA A 32 -7.63 -38.85 1.31
C ALA A 32 -7.42 -37.72 2.34
N ARG A 33 -6.61 -37.98 3.39
CA ARG A 33 -6.27 -36.96 4.39
C ARG A 33 -5.46 -35.81 3.77
N ARG A 34 -4.49 -36.10 2.91
CA ARG A 34 -3.70 -35.08 2.20
C ARG A 34 -4.57 -34.18 1.34
N ARG A 35 -5.50 -34.76 0.56
CA ARG A 35 -6.42 -34.02 -0.32
C ARG A 35 -7.36 -33.12 0.48
N PHE A 36 -7.85 -33.57 1.64
CA PHE A 36 -8.67 -32.76 2.52
C PHE A 36 -7.92 -31.54 3.09
N HIS A 37 -6.70 -31.72 3.58
CA HIS A 37 -5.91 -30.59 4.09
C HIS A 37 -5.50 -29.63 2.97
N ALA A 38 -5.13 -30.16 1.80
CA ALA A 38 -4.76 -29.34 0.65
C ALA A 38 -5.94 -28.48 0.14
N SER A 39 -7.17 -29.03 0.12
CA SER A 39 -8.34 -28.29 -0.34
C SER A 39 -8.67 -27.12 0.60
N VAL A 40 -8.64 -27.32 1.92
CA VAL A 40 -8.88 -26.27 2.92
C VAL A 40 -7.86 -25.13 2.80
N ILE A 41 -6.56 -25.47 2.66
CA ILE A 41 -5.50 -24.47 2.51
C ILE A 41 -5.67 -23.70 1.19
N SER A 42 -6.00 -24.39 0.10
CA SER A 42 -6.20 -23.75 -1.21
C SER A 42 -7.36 -22.74 -1.20
N ARG A 43 -8.44 -23.05 -0.47
CA ARG A 43 -9.61 -22.18 -0.37
C ARG A 43 -9.26 -20.90 0.40
N ARG A 44 -8.62 -21.03 1.56
CA ARG A 44 -8.15 -19.87 2.35
C ARG A 44 -7.17 -18.99 1.57
N ARG A 45 -6.25 -19.58 0.81
CA ARG A 45 -5.32 -18.82 -0.03
C ARG A 45 -6.06 -18.04 -1.12
N ARG A 46 -7.01 -18.67 -1.82
CA ARG A 46 -7.83 -17.99 -2.84
C ARG A 46 -8.65 -16.87 -2.23
N ASP A 47 -9.32 -17.12 -1.12
CA ASP A 47 -10.16 -16.13 -0.45
C ASP A 47 -9.33 -14.94 0.07
N ASN A 48 -8.15 -15.20 0.66
CA ASN A 48 -7.26 -14.13 1.11
C ASN A 48 -6.69 -13.31 -0.05
N VAL A 49 -6.37 -13.93 -1.18
CA VAL A 49 -5.91 -13.21 -2.38
C VAL A 49 -7.04 -12.35 -2.92
N ILE A 50 -8.25 -12.89 -3.04
CA ILE A 50 -9.42 -12.13 -3.51
C ILE A 50 -9.71 -10.97 -2.55
N ALA A 51 -9.69 -11.21 -1.24
CA ALA A 51 -9.90 -10.17 -0.23
C ALA A 51 -8.80 -9.10 -0.29
N GLY A 52 -7.55 -9.49 -0.48
CA GLY A 52 -6.43 -8.56 -0.63
C GLY A 52 -6.55 -7.69 -1.88
N VAL A 53 -6.90 -8.29 -3.02
CA VAL A 53 -7.10 -7.55 -4.29
C VAL A 53 -8.31 -6.63 -4.20
N ALA A 54 -9.44 -7.12 -3.70
CA ALA A 54 -10.66 -6.32 -3.56
C ALA A 54 -10.47 -5.17 -2.55
N GLY A 55 -9.86 -5.45 -1.40
CA GLY A 55 -9.54 -4.44 -0.40
C GLY A 55 -8.54 -3.40 -0.91
N GLY A 56 -7.48 -3.86 -1.60
CA GLY A 56 -6.49 -2.98 -2.23
C GLY A 56 -7.12 -2.07 -3.29
N ALA A 57 -7.96 -2.62 -4.18
CA ALA A 57 -8.67 -1.85 -5.19
C ALA A 57 -9.61 -0.81 -4.56
N LEU A 58 -10.34 -1.18 -3.50
CA LEU A 58 -11.20 -0.25 -2.78
C LEU A 58 -10.42 0.90 -2.15
N LEU A 59 -9.29 0.60 -1.49
CA LEU A 59 -8.43 1.63 -0.91
C LEU A 59 -7.87 2.57 -1.98
N LEU A 60 -7.39 2.02 -3.11
CA LEU A 60 -6.92 2.82 -4.24
C LEU A 60 -8.03 3.72 -4.81
N ALA A 61 -9.26 3.22 -4.90
CA ALA A 61 -10.40 4.02 -5.35
C ALA A 61 -10.72 5.16 -4.39
N ILE A 62 -10.70 4.91 -3.08
CA ILE A 62 -10.94 5.95 -2.06
C ILE A 62 -9.84 7.01 -2.12
N LEU A 63 -8.56 6.59 -2.09
CA LEU A 63 -7.44 7.51 -2.07
C LEU A 63 -7.34 8.29 -3.39
N GLY A 64 -7.50 7.61 -4.52
CA GLY A 64 -7.55 8.25 -5.83
C GLY A 64 -8.71 9.23 -5.96
N GLY A 65 -9.89 8.88 -5.41
CA GLY A 65 -11.04 9.77 -5.35
C GLY A 65 -10.78 11.02 -4.49
N GLN A 66 -10.16 10.86 -3.32
CA GLN A 66 -9.76 12.01 -2.48
C GLN A 66 -8.76 12.91 -3.19
N VAL A 67 -7.71 12.33 -3.79
CA VAL A 67 -6.72 13.09 -4.56
C VAL A 67 -7.41 13.85 -5.69
N ALA A 68 -8.24 13.19 -6.49
CA ALA A 68 -8.98 13.84 -7.57
C ALA A 68 -9.88 14.98 -7.04
N TYR A 69 -10.59 14.76 -5.94
CA TYR A 69 -11.48 15.75 -5.33
C TYR A 69 -10.77 17.03 -4.91
N TYR A 70 -9.57 16.92 -4.32
CA TYR A 70 -8.80 18.06 -3.81
C TYR A 70 -7.84 18.70 -4.84
N THR A 71 -7.58 18.04 -5.97
CA THR A 71 -6.64 18.55 -6.99
C THR A 71 -7.32 19.13 -8.22
N VAL A 72 -8.42 18.52 -8.67
CA VAL A 72 -9.16 18.94 -9.87
C VAL A 72 -10.66 19.11 -9.57
N GLY A 73 -11.11 18.59 -8.43
CA GLY A 73 -12.49 18.63 -8.01
C GLY A 73 -12.84 19.87 -7.16
N PRO A 74 -14.06 19.89 -6.62
CA PRO A 74 -14.60 21.05 -5.90
C PRO A 74 -13.96 21.28 -4.52
N GLY A 75 -13.10 20.37 -4.06
CA GLY A 75 -12.29 20.56 -2.84
C GLY A 75 -11.02 21.38 -3.06
N THR A 76 -10.72 21.82 -4.28
CA THR A 76 -9.49 22.55 -4.60
C THR A 76 -9.46 23.89 -3.84
N PRO A 77 -8.41 24.18 -3.04
CA PRO A 77 -8.31 25.43 -2.30
C PRO A 77 -8.14 26.62 -3.24
N ASP A 78 -8.75 27.75 -2.85
CA ASP A 78 -8.69 29.01 -3.61
C ASP A 78 -7.23 29.48 -3.76
N PRO A 79 -6.79 30.01 -4.92
CA PRO A 79 -5.42 30.46 -5.11
C PRO A 79 -5.06 31.57 -4.11
N ALA A 80 -3.87 31.47 -3.53
CA ALA A 80 -3.37 32.52 -2.66
C ALA A 80 -3.25 33.85 -3.43
N PRO A 81 -3.57 35.01 -2.81
CA PRO A 81 -3.50 36.29 -3.48
C PRO A 81 -2.07 36.60 -3.91
N SER A 82 -1.91 37.07 -5.15
CA SER A 82 -0.61 37.50 -5.68
C SER A 82 -0.09 38.69 -4.88
N PRO A 83 1.21 38.75 -4.52
CA PRO A 83 1.77 39.90 -3.83
C PRO A 83 1.68 41.15 -4.72
N THR A 84 1.08 42.21 -4.19
CA THR A 84 1.05 43.53 -4.84
C THR A 84 2.45 44.14 -4.77
N PRO A 85 3.01 44.67 -5.88
CA PRO A 85 4.30 45.34 -5.83
C PRO A 85 4.20 46.57 -4.90
N ALA A 86 5.00 46.58 -3.84
CA ALA A 86 5.14 47.73 -2.96
C ALA A 86 5.77 48.89 -3.75
N ARG A 87 5.13 50.06 -3.77
CA ARG A 87 5.76 51.27 -4.32
C ARG A 87 6.95 51.63 -3.43
N SER A 88 8.13 51.73 -4.05
CA SER A 88 9.31 52.29 -3.38
C SER A 88 8.99 53.72 -2.97
N ALA A 89 9.10 54.03 -1.68
CA ALA A 89 8.91 55.38 -1.18
C ALA A 89 9.98 56.28 -1.81
N GLY A 90 9.54 57.28 -2.58
CA GLY A 90 10.42 58.27 -3.18
C GLY A 90 11.24 58.97 -2.12
N LEU A 91 12.52 59.18 -2.40
CA LEU A 91 13.47 59.87 -1.53
C LEU A 91 12.92 61.25 -1.14
N THR A 92 12.71 61.47 0.15
CA THR A 92 12.39 62.80 0.70
C THR A 92 13.54 63.75 0.35
N PRO A 93 13.28 64.89 -0.34
CA PRO A 93 14.34 65.86 -0.60
C PRO A 93 14.83 66.46 0.73
N PRO A 94 16.14 66.76 0.86
CA PRO A 94 16.68 67.32 2.09
C PRO A 94 16.07 68.70 2.39
N LEU A 95 15.70 68.94 3.66
CA LEU A 95 15.23 70.25 4.13
C LEU A 95 16.34 71.29 3.94
N VAL A 96 16.09 72.32 3.13
CA VAL A 96 16.93 73.51 3.04
C VAL A 96 16.63 74.41 4.25
N PRO A 97 17.62 74.80 5.07
CA PRO A 97 17.37 75.72 6.18
C PRO A 97 17.02 77.12 5.66
N SER A 98 15.96 77.70 6.22
CA SER A 98 15.50 79.07 5.93
C SER A 98 16.56 80.10 6.39
N PRO A 99 16.88 81.15 5.60
CA PRO A 99 17.84 82.16 6.03
C PRO A 99 17.28 82.99 7.19
N SER A 100 18.06 83.07 8.27
CA SER A 100 17.80 83.88 9.45
C SER A 100 17.84 85.37 9.10
N SER A 101 16.77 86.11 9.37
CA SER A 101 16.73 87.57 9.20
C SER A 101 17.56 88.24 10.30
N SER A 102 18.59 88.98 9.89
CA SER A 102 19.43 89.85 10.74
C SER A 102 18.60 90.99 11.37
N PRO A 103 18.84 91.40 12.63
CA PRO A 103 18.13 92.53 13.22
C PRO A 103 18.66 93.87 12.66
N THR A 104 17.72 94.76 12.36
CA THR A 104 17.95 96.16 11.95
C THR A 104 18.58 96.97 13.08
N PRO A 105 19.63 97.79 12.86
CA PRO A 105 20.15 98.68 13.89
C PRO A 105 19.24 99.89 14.13
N THR A 106 18.99 100.17 15.41
CA THR A 106 18.30 101.35 15.95
C THR A 106 19.03 102.66 15.60
N PRO A 107 18.37 103.68 15.04
CA PRO A 107 18.88 105.05 15.11
C PRO A 107 18.31 105.81 16.32
N THR A 108 19.21 106.37 17.12
CA THR A 108 19.01 107.41 18.17
C THR A 108 19.71 108.67 17.67
N PRO A 109 19.05 109.85 17.66
CA PRO A 109 19.02 110.75 18.82
C PRO A 109 17.64 111.31 19.19
#